data_AF-A0A1V2QTY3-F1
#
_entry.id   AF-A0A1V2QTY3-F1
#
_cell.length_a   1.000
_cell.length_b   1.000
_cell.length_c   1.000
_cell.angle_alpha   90.00
_cell.angle_beta   90.00
_cell.angle_gamma   90.00
#
_symmetry.space_group_name_H-M   'P 1'
#
loop_
_entity.id
_entity.type
_entity.pdbx_description
1 polymer ?
#
loop_
_entity_poly.entity_id
_entity_poly.type
_entity_poly.pdbx_seq_one_letter_code
_entity_poly.pdbx_strand_id
1 'polypeptide(L)'
;MRARTPDGIDQEVHALLTAYQALRLAMADATMNHPTISPDRAGFTITLQTARDQIVRAAGVIAATTVDLVGRIGRAVLADPLPPRRSRVGPPVVKRAIFKHRAKRDIDRTNHQATSNIVATGLTTDP
;
A
#
# COMPACT_ATOMS: atom_id res chain seq x y z
N MET A 1 5.95 14.77 -18.87
CA MET A 1 4.65 14.63 -19.54
C MET A 1 4.85 14.64 -21.04
N ARG A 2 4.01 13.95 -21.81
CA ARG A 2 4.13 13.82 -23.26
C ARG A 2 3.34 14.91 -23.99
N ALA A 3 2.21 15.32 -23.41
CA ALA A 3 1.40 16.44 -23.87
C ALA A 3 2.17 17.76 -23.81
N ARG A 4 1.89 18.63 -24.79
CA ARG A 4 2.45 20.00 -24.89
C ARG A 4 1.37 21.07 -24.75
N THR A 5 0.17 20.68 -24.34
CA THR A 5 -0.97 21.57 -24.07
C THR A 5 -1.36 21.45 -22.59
N PRO A 6 -1.91 22.52 -21.98
CA PRO A 6 -2.40 22.47 -20.60
C PRO A 6 -3.44 21.36 -20.38
N ASP A 7 -4.45 21.26 -21.25
CA ASP A 7 -5.49 20.24 -21.14
C ASP A 7 -4.94 18.81 -21.22
N GLY A 8 -3.93 18.59 -22.09
CA GLY A 8 -3.30 17.28 -22.21
C GLY A 8 -2.44 16.93 -20.99
N ILE A 9 -1.85 17.93 -20.34
CA ILE A 9 -1.14 17.75 -19.06
C ILE A 9 -2.12 17.34 -17.97
N ASP A 10 -3.27 18.02 -17.85
CA ASP A 10 -4.31 17.67 -16.87
C ASP A 10 -4.81 16.24 -17.09
N GLN A 11 -5.06 15.86 -18.35
CA GLN A 11 -5.44 14.50 -18.69
C GLN A 11 -4.36 13.48 -18.28
N GLU A 12 -3.07 13.75 -18.52
CA GLU A 12 -1.98 12.86 -18.10
C GLU A 12 -1.86 12.72 -16.58
N VAL A 13 -2.03 13.82 -15.82
CA VAL A 13 -2.05 13.78 -14.35
C VAL A 13 -3.18 12.90 -13.86
N HIS A 14 -4.39 13.13 -14.35
CA HIS A 14 -5.56 12.35 -13.96
C HIS A 14 -5.41 10.87 -14.34
N ALA A 15 -4.92 10.57 -15.55
CA ALA A 15 -4.66 9.20 -15.97
C ALA A 15 -3.64 8.48 -15.05
N LEU A 16 -2.54 9.15 -14.68
CA LEU A 16 -1.54 8.60 -13.76
C LEU A 16 -2.11 8.38 -12.36
N LEU A 17 -2.90 9.33 -11.85
CA LEU A 17 -3.56 9.21 -10.55
C LEU A 17 -4.56 8.07 -10.52
N THR A 18 -5.42 7.97 -11.52
CA THR A 18 -6.41 6.89 -11.63
C THR A 18 -5.71 5.52 -11.73
N ALA A 19 -4.66 5.39 -12.54
CA ALA A 19 -3.89 4.15 -12.63
C ALA A 19 -3.24 3.79 -11.28
N TYR A 20 -2.64 4.77 -10.60
CA TYR A 20 -2.06 4.57 -9.27
C TYR A 20 -3.10 4.12 -8.24
N GLN A 21 -4.26 4.77 -8.22
CA GLN A 21 -5.36 4.43 -7.30
C GLN A 21 -5.95 3.05 -7.59
N ALA A 22 -6.14 2.68 -8.85
CA ALA A 22 -6.61 1.35 -9.22
C ALA A 22 -5.65 0.24 -8.74
N LEU A 23 -4.33 0.45 -8.92
CA LEU A 23 -3.32 -0.48 -8.42
C LEU A 23 -3.32 -0.56 -6.88
N ARG A 24 -3.49 0.58 -6.20
CA ARG A 24 -3.60 0.61 -4.73
C ARG A 24 -4.84 -0.10 -4.22
N LEU A 25 -5.96 0.04 -4.90
CA LEU A 25 -7.19 -0.65 -4.56
C LEU A 25 -7.04 -2.17 -4.73
N ALA A 26 -6.47 -2.62 -5.84
CA ALA A 26 -6.20 -4.05 -6.07
C ALA A 26 -5.26 -4.66 -5.01
N MET A 27 -4.25 -3.90 -4.58
CA MET A 27 -3.36 -4.33 -3.49
C MET A 27 -4.12 -4.41 -2.15
N ALA A 28 -4.93 -3.41 -1.84
CA ALA A 28 -5.72 -3.39 -0.62
C ALA A 28 -6.69 -4.58 -0.57
N ASP A 29 -7.45 -4.79 -1.64
CA ASP A 29 -8.41 -5.89 -1.76
C ASP A 29 -7.74 -7.26 -1.61
N ALA A 30 -6.60 -7.48 -2.29
CA ALA A 30 -5.84 -8.72 -2.16
C ALA A 30 -5.39 -9.00 -0.72
N THR A 31 -4.94 -7.98 0.01
CA THR A 31 -4.48 -8.15 1.40
C THR A 31 -5.60 -8.18 2.42
N MET A 32 -6.70 -7.47 2.20
CA MET A 32 -7.89 -7.51 3.07
C MET A 32 -8.53 -8.89 3.08
N ASN A 33 -8.52 -9.58 1.95
CA ASN A 33 -9.03 -10.93 1.80
C ASN A 33 -8.02 -12.02 2.26
N HIS A 34 -6.83 -11.65 2.73
CA HIS A 34 -5.78 -12.59 3.13
C HIS A 34 -5.47 -12.52 4.65
N PRO A 35 -5.73 -13.59 5.42
CA PRO A 35 -5.75 -13.53 6.89
C PRO A 35 -4.38 -13.30 7.56
N THR A 36 -3.27 -13.56 6.87
CA THR A 36 -1.93 -13.55 7.47
C THR A 36 -0.94 -12.56 6.84
N ILE A 37 -1.32 -11.87 5.76
CA ILE A 37 -0.43 -10.93 5.06
C ILE A 37 -0.86 -9.52 5.40
N SER A 38 0.01 -8.81 6.12
CA SER A 38 -0.22 -7.41 6.46
C SER A 38 -0.24 -6.53 5.19
N PRO A 39 -1.17 -5.56 5.07
CA PRO A 39 -1.28 -4.67 3.91
C PRO A 39 0.00 -3.88 3.57
N ASP A 40 0.85 -3.60 4.57
CA ASP A 40 2.12 -2.89 4.39
C ASP A 40 3.19 -3.70 3.65
N ARG A 41 2.95 -5.00 3.45
CA ARG A 41 3.80 -5.94 2.72
C ARG A 41 3.46 -6.02 1.23
N ALA A 42 2.37 -5.41 0.78
CA ALA A 42 2.04 -5.39 -0.64
C ALA A 42 3.04 -4.53 -1.44
N GLY A 43 3.75 -5.15 -2.38
CA GLY A 43 4.78 -4.51 -3.20
C GLY A 43 4.23 -3.82 -4.45
N PHE A 44 4.33 -2.49 -4.53
CA PHE A 44 3.81 -1.72 -5.67
C PHE A 44 4.46 -2.09 -7.02
N THR A 45 5.77 -2.39 -7.02
CA THR A 45 6.48 -2.79 -8.24
C THR A 45 5.94 -4.09 -8.81
N ILE A 46 5.67 -5.09 -7.96
CA ILE A 46 5.10 -6.38 -8.38
C ILE A 46 3.72 -6.16 -8.98
N THR A 47 2.89 -5.35 -8.31
CA THR A 47 1.56 -4.97 -8.80
C THR A 47 1.63 -4.31 -10.18
N LEU A 48 2.50 -3.31 -10.34
CA LEU A 48 2.64 -2.55 -11.58
C LEU A 48 3.14 -3.42 -12.74
N GLN A 49 4.16 -4.25 -12.53
CA GLN A 49 4.67 -5.14 -13.58
C GLN A 49 3.65 -6.20 -13.96
N THR A 50 2.95 -6.78 -12.98
CA THR A 50 1.90 -7.77 -13.25
C THR A 50 0.74 -7.15 -14.03
N ALA A 51 0.31 -5.94 -13.67
CA ALA A 51 -0.74 -5.22 -14.39
C ALA A 51 -0.31 -4.91 -15.83
N ARG A 52 0.93 -4.46 -16.03
CA ARG A 52 1.50 -4.24 -17.35
C ARG A 52 1.50 -5.52 -18.19
N ASP A 53 1.91 -6.65 -17.60
CA ASP A 53 1.91 -7.94 -18.26
C ASP A 53 0.49 -8.40 -18.63
N GLN A 54 -0.52 -8.11 -17.81
CA GLN A 54 -1.92 -8.38 -18.16
C GLN A 54 -2.36 -7.60 -19.40
N ILE A 55 -2.03 -6.30 -19.45
CA ILE A 55 -2.38 -5.44 -20.59
C ILE A 55 -1.66 -5.91 -21.85
N VAL A 56 -0.34 -6.16 -21.78
CA VAL A 56 0.47 -6.59 -22.93
C VAL A 56 0.01 -7.94 -23.48
N ARG A 57 -0.38 -8.87 -22.60
CA ARG A 57 -0.86 -10.20 -23.00
C ARG A 57 -2.35 -10.22 -23.37
N ALA A 58 -3.06 -9.08 -23.29
CA ALA A 58 -4.52 -9.00 -23.39
C ALA A 58 -5.24 -10.03 -22.51
N ALA A 59 -4.67 -10.33 -21.34
CA ALA A 59 -5.17 -11.36 -20.45
C ALA A 59 -6.54 -10.93 -19.88
N GLY A 60 -7.56 -11.76 -20.06
CA GLY A 60 -8.95 -11.47 -19.65
C GLY A 60 -9.81 -10.79 -20.72
N VAL A 61 -9.26 -10.44 -21.90
CA VAL A 61 -10.03 -9.94 -23.05
C VAL A 61 -10.71 -11.09 -23.82
N ILE A 62 -10.22 -12.33 -23.66
CA ILE A 62 -10.86 -13.52 -24.20
C ILE A 62 -11.99 -13.93 -23.25
N ALA A 63 -13.22 -13.89 -23.76
CA ALA A 63 -14.51 -13.78 -23.06
C ALA A 63 -14.97 -14.99 -22.20
N ALA A 64 -14.06 -15.80 -21.67
CA ALA A 64 -14.43 -17.00 -20.89
C ALA A 64 -13.78 -17.10 -19.51
N THR A 65 -13.04 -16.08 -19.06
CA THR A 65 -12.34 -16.15 -17.78
C THR A 65 -13.14 -15.47 -16.68
N THR A 66 -13.64 -16.25 -15.72
CA THR A 66 -14.16 -15.73 -14.46
C THR A 66 -13.05 -14.93 -13.78
N VAL A 67 -13.29 -13.62 -13.59
CA VAL A 67 -12.34 -12.76 -12.87
C VAL A 67 -12.62 -12.95 -11.39
N ASP A 68 -11.77 -13.75 -10.73
CA ASP A 68 -11.71 -13.79 -9.27
C ASP A 68 -11.42 -12.39 -8.71
N LEU A 69 -11.98 -12.07 -7.55
CA LEU A 69 -11.89 -10.75 -6.90
C LEU A 69 -10.43 -10.32 -6.70
N VAL A 70 -9.58 -11.26 -6.28
CA VAL A 70 -8.13 -11.06 -6.11
C VAL A 70 -7.41 -10.97 -7.48
N GLY A 71 -7.96 -11.62 -8.50
CA GLY A 71 -7.43 -11.62 -9.86
C GLY A 71 -6.01 -12.17 -9.97
N ARG A 72 -5.32 -11.88 -11.08
CA ARG A 72 -3.90 -12.26 -11.25
C ARG A 72 -2.95 -11.30 -10.53
N ILE A 73 -3.33 -10.02 -10.44
CA ILE A 73 -2.52 -8.99 -9.78
C ILE A 73 -2.42 -9.27 -8.29
N GLY A 74 -3.52 -9.52 -7.60
CA GLY A 74 -3.52 -9.82 -6.17
C GLY A 74 -2.76 -11.11 -5.85
N ARG A 75 -2.92 -12.16 -6.66
CA ARG A 75 -2.14 -13.41 -6.51
C ARG A 75 -0.63 -13.19 -6.62
N ALA A 76 -0.18 -12.37 -7.56
CA ALA A 76 1.25 -12.05 -7.68
C ALA A 76 1.77 -11.29 -6.45
N VAL A 77 0.98 -10.35 -5.92
CA VAL A 77 1.32 -9.59 -4.72
C VAL A 77 1.40 -10.49 -3.47
N LEU A 78 0.49 -11.45 -3.34
CA LEU A 78 0.46 -12.38 -2.21
C LEU A 78 1.55 -13.47 -2.31
N ALA A 79 1.98 -13.81 -3.52
CA ALA A 79 3.04 -14.80 -3.75
C ALA A 79 4.45 -14.28 -3.40
N ASP A 80 4.70 -12.98 -3.54
CA ASP A 80 5.99 -12.35 -3.22
C ASP A 80 5.79 -11.10 -2.33
N PRO A 81 5.38 -11.27 -1.06
CA PRO A 81 5.17 -10.16 -0.14
C PRO A 81 6.50 -9.57 0.31
N LEU A 82 6.56 -8.24 0.42
CA LEU A 82 7.74 -7.53 0.91
C LEU A 82 8.17 -8.05 2.30
N PRO A 83 9.47 -7.92 2.64
CA PRO A 83 9.96 -8.24 3.97
C PRO A 83 9.16 -7.50 5.05
N PRO A 84 8.92 -8.13 6.23
CA PRO A 84 8.24 -7.48 7.33
C PRO A 84 8.91 -6.13 7.68
N ARG A 85 8.12 -5.06 7.77
CA ARG A 85 8.64 -3.74 8.15
C ARG A 85 8.84 -3.68 9.66
N ARG A 86 9.94 -3.07 10.09
CA ARG A 86 10.17 -2.77 11.50
C ARG A 86 9.15 -1.74 11.99
N SER A 87 8.56 -1.96 13.16
CA SER A 87 7.75 -0.96 13.86
C SER A 87 8.57 0.29 14.19
N ARG A 88 8.07 1.46 13.77
CA ARG A 88 8.66 2.79 14.03
C ARG A 88 7.94 3.54 15.16
N VAL A 89 7.29 2.80 16.06
CA VAL A 89 6.67 3.40 17.23
C VAL A 89 7.77 3.72 18.24
N GLY A 90 7.85 4.98 18.65
CA GLY A 90 8.68 5.44 19.75
C GLY A 90 7.85 6.34 20.67
N PRO A 91 8.20 6.46 21.96
CA PRO A 91 7.48 7.34 22.87
C PRO A 91 7.56 8.79 22.37
N PRO A 92 6.45 9.55 22.37
CA PRO A 92 6.47 10.95 21.98
C PRO A 92 7.37 11.75 22.92
N VAL A 93 8.29 12.55 22.36
CA VAL A 93 9.13 13.46 23.14
C VAL A 93 8.38 14.77 23.33
N VAL A 94 7.88 15.03 24.54
CA VAL A 94 7.20 16.29 24.86
C VAL A 94 8.22 17.43 24.94
N LYS A 95 8.02 18.47 24.13
CA LYS A 95 8.80 19.70 24.21
C LYS A 95 8.51 20.39 25.54
N ARG A 96 9.47 20.37 26.47
CA ARG A 96 9.37 21.08 27.76
C ARG A 96 9.70 22.56 27.57
N ALA A 97 9.15 23.42 28.44
CA ALA A 97 9.45 24.84 28.47
C ALA A 97 10.97 25.09 28.55
N ILE A 98 11.43 26.12 27.83
CA ILE A 98 12.84 26.42 27.56
C ILE A 98 13.54 26.81 28.87
N PHE A 99 14.20 25.86 29.53
CA PHE A 99 15.09 26.17 30.65
C PHE A 99 16.52 26.34 30.15
N LYS A 100 17.24 27.35 30.65
CA LYS A 100 18.56 27.79 30.16
C LYS A 100 19.71 26.80 30.41
N HIS A 101 19.49 25.76 31.23
CA HIS A 101 20.49 24.76 31.58
C HIS A 101 20.14 23.39 31.00
N ARG A 102 21.17 22.60 30.64
CA ARG A 102 21.02 21.27 30.01
C ARG A 102 20.40 20.27 31.00
N ALA A 103 19.08 20.15 30.99
CA ALA A 103 18.33 19.15 31.75
C ALA A 103 18.29 17.77 31.07
N LYS A 104 19.16 17.51 30.08
CA LYS A 104 19.15 16.26 29.32
C LYS A 104 19.98 15.21 30.07
N ARG A 105 19.30 14.40 30.89
CA ARG A 105 19.84 13.11 31.35
C ARG A 105 20.00 12.16 30.16
N ASP A 106 20.71 11.05 30.37
CA ASP A 106 20.87 10.01 29.36
C ASP A 106 19.49 9.61 28.79
N ILE A 107 19.37 9.63 27.47
CA ILE A 107 18.09 9.36 26.82
C ILE A 107 17.96 7.85 26.77
N ASP A 108 16.91 7.32 27.37
CA ASP A 108 16.56 5.93 27.16
C ASP A 108 16.26 5.69 25.67
N ARG A 109 17.15 4.96 25.00
CA ARG A 109 17.03 4.56 23.59
C ARG A 109 16.46 3.15 23.45
N THR A 110 15.97 2.56 24.53
CA THR A 110 15.35 1.24 24.52
C THR A 110 14.14 1.29 23.60
N ASN A 111 14.26 0.59 22.47
CA ASN A 111 13.15 0.42 21.54
C ASN A 111 12.37 -0.82 21.98
N HIS A 112 11.15 -0.62 22.47
CA HIS A 112 10.24 -1.73 22.73
C HIS A 112 9.65 -2.22 21.40
N GLN A 113 9.55 -3.54 21.23
CA GLN A 113 8.82 -4.10 20.10
C GLN A 113 7.34 -3.74 20.28
N ALA A 114 6.81 -2.97 19.34
CA ALA A 114 5.38 -2.71 19.25
C ALA A 114 4.80 -3.61 18.15
N THR A 115 3.89 -4.50 18.54
CA THR A 115 3.08 -5.30 17.62
C THR A 115 1.82 -4.50 17.30
N SER A 116 1.68 -4.08 16.05
CA SER A 116 0.46 -3.43 15.55
C SER A 116 -0.35 -4.45 14.76
N ASN A 117 -1.49 -4.86 15.31
CA ASN A 117 -2.44 -5.70 14.59
C ASN A 117 -3.37 -4.79 13.79
N ILE A 118 -3.27 -4.83 12.46
CA ILE A 118 -4.22 -4.16 11.58
C ILE A 118 -5.36 -5.15 11.33
N VAL A 119 -6.51 -4.92 11.94
CA VAL A 119 -7.73 -5.66 11.64
C VAL A 119 -8.46 -4.92 10.54
N ALA A 120 -8.58 -5.53 9.36
CA ALA A 120 -9.47 -5.03 8.32
C ALA A 120 -10.90 -5.31 8.76
N THR A 121 -11.59 -4.32 9.32
CA THR A 121 -13.02 -4.43 9.59
C THR A 121 -13.75 -4.40 8.26
N GLY A 122 -14.20 -5.56 7.77
CA GLY A 122 -15.17 -5.59 6.68
C GLY A 122 -16.41 -4.81 7.14
N LEU A 123 -16.86 -3.84 6.34
CA LEU A 123 -18.17 -3.26 6.51
C LEU A 123 -19.18 -4.38 6.25
N THR A 124 -19.74 -4.93 7.32
CA THR A 124 -20.84 -5.89 7.24
C THR A 124 -22.06 -5.13 6.74
N THR A 125 -22.26 -5.07 5.43
CA THR A 125 -23.62 -4.89 4.90
C THR A 125 -24.32 -6.22 5.05
N ASP A 126 -24.97 -6.40 6.20
CA ASP A 126 -26.07 -7.36 6.32
C ASP A 126 -27.22 -6.91 5.41
N PRO A 127 -28.00 -7.86 4.84
CA PRO A 127 -29.02 -7.61 3.83
C PRO A 127 -30.24 -6.81 4.33
#